data_AF-A0A163CMB8-F1
#
_entry.id   AF-A0A163CMB8-F1
#
_cell.length_a   1.000
_cell.length_b   1.000
_cell.length_c   1.000
_cell.angle_alpha   90.00
_cell.angle_beta   90.00
_cell.angle_gamma   90.00
#
_symmetry.space_group_name_H-M   'P 1'
#
loop_
_entity.id
_entity.type
_entity.pdbx_description
1 polymer ?
#
loop_
_entity_poly.entity_id
_entity_poly.type
_entity_poly.pdbx_seq_one_letter_code
_entity_poly.pdbx_strand_id
1 'polypeptide(L)'
;MLATQHVPDPAMRDLEQELARTMARAYDSNRQAREGFFHLTRRMDNDEDDQFDVDHTILDFLAYKATATVFEWQACENRWERDLPNALVTMTAEWRFFMSNVHQGRRLSSLATFRSRLLQFSLLFTHRYHPSQTWTNKESLQRLRDVNDSRRQLWQNAHSPDEPACTKSPLSDNELESVRRRRTTALGLPSSFRLDMCSERGRPSLHELLPLFVELTAARANLGDDWQPTSDWFELAGQFMLQAVIDRHLVDRECQPAAIISIFAFGSVGAEREDGEGTDITAMRRLFCRENQPTEELPEWTAIRRRYIREVAAIRTFEKIEDDHSYIEFQENLLSFLQHLHDSTVKPDLVQVEEGRINIDGNELSEKESRDMIRRMRL
;
A
#
# COMPACT_ATOMS: atom_id res chain seq x y z
N MET A 1 -16.90 -39.70 -18.31
CA MET A 1 -18.11 -39.65 -17.47
C MET A 1 -17.86 -40.43 -16.20
N LEU A 2 -17.55 -39.75 -15.10
CA LEU A 2 -17.60 -40.29 -13.74
C LEU A 2 -18.07 -39.12 -12.86
N ALA A 3 -19.32 -39.18 -12.43
CA ALA A 3 -19.92 -38.22 -11.53
C ALA A 3 -19.59 -38.65 -10.09
N THR A 4 -18.74 -37.87 -9.41
CA THR A 4 -18.53 -37.97 -7.97
C THR A 4 -19.77 -37.43 -7.26
N GLN A 5 -20.55 -38.35 -6.67
CA GLN A 5 -21.63 -38.02 -5.75
C GLN A 5 -21.03 -37.38 -4.50
N HIS A 6 -21.33 -36.11 -4.30
CA HIS A 6 -21.02 -35.40 -3.06
C HIS A 6 -21.97 -35.92 -1.97
N VAL A 7 -21.45 -36.71 -1.04
CA VAL A 7 -22.18 -37.11 0.16
C VAL A 7 -22.21 -35.89 1.08
N PRO A 8 -23.39 -35.30 1.40
CA PRO A 8 -23.46 -34.14 2.27
C PRO A 8 -23.08 -34.54 3.70
N ASP A 9 -22.19 -33.74 4.30
CA ASP A 9 -21.76 -33.91 5.68
C ASP A 9 -22.96 -33.73 6.63
N PRO A 10 -23.37 -34.76 7.40
CA PRO A 10 -24.53 -34.69 8.28
C PRO A 10 -24.40 -33.61 9.36
N ALA A 11 -23.18 -33.24 9.76
CA ALA A 11 -22.95 -32.18 10.74
C ALA A 11 -23.29 -30.78 10.20
N MET A 12 -23.10 -30.55 8.89
CA MET A 12 -23.39 -29.27 8.24
C MET A 12 -24.90 -29.06 8.05
N ARG A 13 -25.63 -30.15 7.77
CA ARG A 13 -27.11 -30.15 7.74
C ARG A 13 -27.75 -29.89 9.11
N ASP A 14 -27.12 -30.36 10.19
CA ASP A 14 -27.61 -30.10 11.54
C ASP A 14 -27.43 -28.63 11.95
N LEU A 15 -26.29 -28.00 11.62
CA LEU A 15 -26.04 -26.56 11.89
C LEU A 15 -26.95 -25.64 11.08
N GLU A 16 -27.19 -25.93 9.80
CA GLU A 16 -28.13 -25.16 8.98
C GLU A 16 -29.57 -25.31 9.47
N GLN A 17 -29.97 -26.52 9.91
CA GLN A 17 -31.28 -26.72 10.52
C GLN A 17 -31.40 -26.06 11.89
N GLU A 18 -30.33 -26.02 12.66
CA GLU A 18 -30.28 -25.34 13.96
C GLU A 18 -30.38 -23.82 13.79
N LEU A 19 -29.66 -23.24 12.82
CA LEU A 19 -29.76 -21.83 12.45
C LEU A 19 -31.16 -21.50 11.91
N ALA A 20 -31.70 -22.32 11.01
CA ALA A 20 -33.05 -22.12 10.47
C ALA A 20 -34.14 -22.22 11.55
N ARG A 21 -34.00 -23.15 12.51
CA ARG A 21 -34.89 -23.25 13.67
C ARG A 21 -34.75 -22.05 14.62
N THR A 22 -33.54 -21.51 14.75
CA THR A 22 -33.27 -20.33 15.59
C THR A 22 -33.84 -19.06 14.97
N MET A 23 -33.68 -18.88 13.65
CA MET A 23 -34.30 -17.79 12.90
C MET A 23 -35.83 -17.91 12.86
N ALA A 24 -36.39 -19.12 12.72
CA ALA A 24 -37.83 -19.33 12.76
C ALA A 24 -38.45 -18.99 14.13
N ARG A 25 -37.68 -19.08 15.23
CA ARG A 25 -38.12 -18.65 16.58
C ARG A 25 -38.07 -17.14 16.78
N ALA A 26 -37.41 -16.40 15.88
CA ALA A 26 -37.27 -14.94 15.94
C ALA A 26 -38.48 -14.19 15.36
N TYR A 27 -39.39 -14.89 14.66
CA TYR A 27 -40.60 -14.32 14.08
C TYR A 27 -41.85 -14.91 14.72
N ASP A 28 -42.90 -14.10 14.87
CA ASP A 28 -44.19 -14.53 15.37
C ASP A 28 -45.05 -15.20 14.29
N SER A 29 -46.25 -15.65 14.67
CA SER A 29 -47.21 -16.30 13.77
C SER A 29 -47.68 -15.44 12.59
N ASN A 30 -47.39 -14.14 12.60
CA ASN A 30 -47.71 -13.18 11.54
C ASN A 30 -46.47 -12.82 10.69
N ARG A 31 -45.34 -13.54 10.85
CA ARG A 31 -44.03 -13.25 10.22
C ARG A 31 -43.45 -11.88 10.59
N GLN A 32 -43.86 -11.29 11.70
CA GLN A 32 -43.21 -10.10 12.26
C GLN A 32 -42.14 -10.53 13.26
N ALA A 33 -41.02 -9.81 13.28
CA ALA A 33 -39.94 -10.11 14.24
C ALA A 33 -40.47 -9.88 15.66
N ARG A 34 -40.24 -10.85 16.57
CA ARG A 34 -40.68 -10.75 17.96
C ARG A 34 -39.99 -9.57 18.65
N GLU A 35 -40.77 -8.74 19.37
CA GLU A 35 -40.23 -7.69 20.25
C GLU A 35 -39.18 -8.29 21.19
N GLY A 36 -37.95 -7.74 21.12
CA GLY A 36 -36.76 -8.27 21.77
C GLY A 36 -35.60 -8.60 20.82
N PHE A 37 -35.88 -8.99 19.56
CA PHE A 37 -34.82 -9.22 18.55
C PHE A 37 -34.25 -7.94 17.95
N PHE A 38 -34.95 -6.80 18.10
CA PHE A 38 -34.42 -5.47 17.79
C PHE A 38 -33.32 -5.00 18.75
N HIS A 39 -33.02 -5.72 19.84
CA HIS A 39 -31.97 -5.34 20.77
C HIS A 39 -30.54 -5.73 20.34
N LEU A 40 -30.36 -6.49 19.25
CA LEU A 40 -29.04 -6.65 18.61
C LEU A 40 -28.67 -5.43 17.75
N THR A 41 -29.65 -4.61 17.39
CA THR A 41 -29.48 -3.21 17.01
C THR A 41 -29.94 -2.35 18.17
N ARG A 42 -29.35 -2.54 19.36
CA ARG A 42 -29.36 -1.46 20.34
C ARG A 42 -28.73 -0.28 19.60
N ARG A 43 -29.56 0.68 19.18
CA ARG A 43 -29.14 2.07 19.11
C ARG A 43 -28.62 2.33 20.52
N MET A 44 -27.32 2.18 20.71
CA MET A 44 -26.69 2.75 21.86
C MET A 44 -27.03 4.23 21.70
N ASP A 45 -27.70 4.83 22.70
CA ASP A 45 -27.77 6.28 22.85
C ASP A 45 -26.35 6.77 23.20
N ASN A 46 -25.40 6.42 22.34
CA ASN A 46 -24.02 6.84 22.36
C ASN A 46 -24.01 8.12 21.55
N ASP A 47 -23.37 9.15 22.10
CA ASP A 47 -23.13 10.38 21.36
C ASP A 47 -22.44 10.00 20.04
N GLU A 48 -22.73 10.70 18.95
CA GLU A 48 -22.17 10.38 17.60
C GLU A 48 -20.64 10.26 17.62
N ASP A 49 -20.00 10.88 18.60
CA ASP A 49 -18.56 10.78 18.90
C ASP A 49 -18.14 9.38 19.36
N ASP A 50 -18.88 8.75 20.28
CA ASP A 50 -18.58 7.41 20.79
C ASP A 50 -18.73 6.35 19.68
N GLN A 51 -19.69 6.52 18.76
CA GLN A 51 -19.85 5.59 17.63
C GLN A 51 -18.72 5.72 16.62
N PHE A 52 -18.26 6.95 16.34
CA PHE A 52 -17.12 7.17 15.45
C PHE A 52 -15.84 6.53 16.01
N ASP A 53 -15.60 6.62 17.32
CA ASP A 53 -14.42 6.05 17.95
C ASP A 53 -14.39 4.53 17.86
N VAL A 54 -15.54 3.88 18.05
CA VAL A 54 -15.68 2.42 17.84
C VAL A 54 -15.41 2.06 16.38
N ASP A 55 -16.04 2.75 15.44
CA ASP A 55 -15.89 2.46 14.01
C ASP A 55 -14.47 2.73 13.51
N HIS A 56 -13.81 3.76 14.06
CA HIS A 56 -12.40 4.08 13.82
C HIS A 56 -11.49 2.97 14.34
N THR A 57 -11.73 2.48 15.56
CA THR A 57 -10.95 1.39 16.18
C THR A 57 -11.06 0.10 15.35
N ILE A 58 -12.26 -0.21 14.84
CA ILE A 58 -12.48 -1.35 13.94
C ILE A 58 -11.68 -1.17 12.64
N LEU A 59 -11.74 0.00 12.01
CA LEU A 59 -10.98 0.26 10.78
C LEU A 59 -9.48 0.08 10.99
N ASP A 60 -8.96 0.57 12.11
CA ASP A 60 -7.54 0.51 12.45
C ASP A 60 -7.07 -0.94 12.67
N PHE A 61 -7.87 -1.74 13.38
CA PHE A 61 -7.67 -3.19 13.53
C PHE A 61 -7.65 -3.91 12.18
N LEU A 62 -8.65 -3.66 11.33
CA LEU A 62 -8.76 -4.28 10.03
C LEU A 62 -7.59 -3.93 9.13
N ALA A 63 -7.20 -2.65 9.07
CA ALA A 63 -6.07 -2.20 8.28
C ALA A 63 -4.75 -2.86 8.73
N TYR A 64 -4.54 -2.98 10.04
CA TYR A 64 -3.37 -3.66 10.60
C TYR A 64 -3.33 -5.14 10.22
N LYS A 65 -4.40 -5.90 10.51
CA LYS A 65 -4.46 -7.34 10.22
C LYS A 65 -4.39 -7.62 8.72
N ALA A 66 -5.10 -6.84 7.90
CA ALA A 66 -5.02 -6.98 6.45
C ALA A 66 -3.59 -6.75 5.93
N THR A 67 -2.86 -5.77 6.46
CA THR A 67 -1.47 -5.51 6.09
C THR A 67 -0.57 -6.71 6.43
N ALA A 68 -0.68 -7.25 7.65
CA ALA A 68 0.03 -8.47 8.04
C ALA A 68 -0.26 -9.64 7.09
N THR A 69 -1.53 -9.87 6.71
CA THR A 69 -1.86 -10.93 5.75
C THR A 69 -1.28 -10.73 4.35
N VAL A 70 -1.06 -9.48 3.92
CA VAL A 70 -0.38 -9.19 2.64
C VAL A 70 1.06 -9.67 2.69
N PHE A 71 1.77 -9.43 3.80
CA PHE A 71 3.14 -9.88 3.95
C PHE A 71 3.25 -11.41 4.09
N GLU A 72 2.35 -12.04 4.85
CA GLU A 72 2.26 -13.51 4.94
C GLU A 72 2.02 -14.16 3.57
N TRP A 73 1.08 -13.62 2.79
CA TRP A 73 0.82 -14.09 1.44
C TRP A 73 2.03 -13.91 0.53
N GLN A 74 2.72 -12.78 0.63
CA GLN A 74 3.90 -12.51 -0.19
C GLN A 74 5.06 -13.46 0.12
N ALA A 75 5.18 -13.92 1.38
CA ALA A 75 6.15 -14.92 1.81
C ALA A 75 5.81 -16.36 1.36
N CYS A 76 4.60 -16.62 0.83
CA CYS A 76 4.21 -17.94 0.35
C CYS A 76 4.87 -18.30 -0.99
N GLU A 77 5.40 -19.51 -1.11
CA GLU A 77 5.99 -20.04 -2.35
C GLU A 77 4.99 -20.11 -3.52
N ASN A 78 3.72 -20.42 -3.21
CA ASN A 78 2.61 -20.55 -4.18
C ASN A 78 1.66 -19.34 -4.16
N ARG A 79 2.15 -18.14 -3.87
CA ARG A 79 1.34 -16.91 -3.76
C ARG A 79 0.48 -16.60 -4.99
N TRP A 80 0.89 -17.00 -6.20
CA TRP A 80 0.12 -16.73 -7.42
C TRP A 80 -1.04 -17.72 -7.65
N GLU A 81 -1.03 -18.84 -6.94
CA GLU A 81 -2.08 -19.87 -6.99
C GLU A 81 -3.09 -19.71 -5.85
N ARG A 82 -2.73 -18.92 -4.83
CA ARG A 82 -3.58 -18.61 -3.69
C ARG A 82 -4.08 -17.19 -3.82
N ASP A 83 -5.39 -17.02 -3.67
CA ASP A 83 -5.92 -15.70 -3.41
C ASP A 83 -5.36 -15.22 -2.07
N LEU A 84 -4.85 -13.98 -2.03
CA LEU A 84 -4.66 -13.24 -0.78
C LEU A 84 -5.95 -13.40 0.06
N PRO A 85 -5.92 -13.45 1.40
CA PRO A 85 -7.13 -13.48 2.23
C PRO A 85 -8.08 -12.31 1.93
N ASN A 86 -8.88 -12.47 0.88
CA ASN A 86 -9.60 -11.41 0.21
C ASN A 86 -10.70 -10.87 1.12
N ALA A 87 -11.19 -11.71 2.02
CA ALA A 87 -12.19 -11.33 3.02
C ALA A 87 -11.71 -10.17 3.91
N LEU A 88 -10.47 -10.18 4.40
CA LEU A 88 -9.99 -9.09 5.28
C LEU A 88 -9.77 -7.80 4.49
N VAL A 89 -9.21 -7.88 3.29
CA VAL A 89 -9.01 -6.71 2.42
C VAL A 89 -10.36 -6.13 1.97
N THR A 90 -11.29 -6.99 1.54
CA THR A 90 -12.64 -6.60 1.13
C THR A 90 -13.39 -5.97 2.30
N MET A 91 -13.38 -6.61 3.47
CA MET A 91 -14.02 -6.07 4.66
C MET A 91 -13.42 -4.73 5.07
N THR A 92 -12.10 -4.57 4.97
CA THR A 92 -11.44 -3.27 5.22
C THR A 92 -11.91 -2.21 4.23
N ALA A 93 -12.03 -2.55 2.95
CA ALA A 93 -12.48 -1.62 1.90
C ALA A 93 -13.97 -1.22 2.09
N GLU A 94 -14.83 -2.18 2.39
CA GLU A 94 -16.25 -1.96 2.72
C GLU A 94 -16.40 -1.07 3.94
N TRP A 95 -15.61 -1.31 4.99
CA TRP A 95 -15.60 -0.50 6.19
C TRP A 95 -15.12 0.94 5.92
N ARG A 96 -14.11 1.10 5.05
CA ARG A 96 -13.63 2.42 4.63
C ARG A 96 -14.70 3.19 3.86
N PHE A 97 -15.44 2.51 2.99
CA PHE A 97 -16.58 3.09 2.27
C PHE A 97 -17.71 3.48 3.23
N PHE A 98 -18.06 2.60 4.17
CA PHE A 98 -19.02 2.88 5.23
C PHE A 98 -18.64 4.13 6.03
N MET A 99 -17.40 4.20 6.53
CA MET A 99 -16.88 5.36 7.27
C MET A 99 -16.99 6.66 6.47
N SER A 100 -16.66 6.63 5.18
CA SER A 100 -16.75 7.82 4.32
C SER A 100 -18.17 8.34 4.12
N ASN A 101 -19.18 7.46 4.17
CA ASN A 101 -20.57 7.81 3.95
C ASN A 101 -21.29 8.22 5.24
N VAL A 102 -21.00 7.54 6.36
CA VAL A 102 -21.69 7.74 7.64
C VAL A 102 -21.06 8.88 8.43
N HIS A 103 -19.73 8.99 8.44
CA HIS A 103 -18.99 9.93 9.28
C HIS A 103 -18.40 11.10 8.46
N GLN A 104 -19.18 11.63 7.52
CA GLN A 104 -18.73 12.61 6.54
C GLN A 104 -17.98 13.79 7.20
N GLY A 105 -16.78 14.06 6.71
CA GLY A 105 -15.94 15.17 7.17
C GLY A 105 -15.10 14.89 8.43
N ARG A 106 -15.33 13.77 9.15
CA ARG A 106 -14.47 13.36 10.26
C ARG A 106 -13.15 12.81 9.71
N ARG A 107 -12.04 13.18 10.36
CA ARG A 107 -10.69 12.76 9.95
C ARG A 107 -10.26 11.57 10.79
N LEU A 108 -9.62 10.60 10.14
CA LEU A 108 -8.94 9.51 10.83
C LEU A 108 -7.75 10.09 11.63
N SER A 109 -7.40 9.43 12.73
CA SER A 109 -6.13 9.68 13.42
C SER A 109 -4.93 9.56 12.47
N SER A 110 -3.81 10.21 12.81
CA SER A 110 -2.57 10.14 12.03
C SER A 110 -2.09 8.69 11.86
N LEU A 111 -2.18 7.89 12.93
CA LEU A 111 -1.79 6.48 12.94
C LEU A 111 -2.69 5.62 12.03
N ALA A 112 -4.02 5.76 12.14
CA ALA A 112 -4.94 5.03 11.28
C ALA A 112 -4.77 5.45 9.81
N THR A 113 -4.56 6.74 9.55
CA THR A 113 -4.26 7.26 8.21
C THR A 113 -2.99 6.62 7.64
N PHE A 114 -1.92 6.57 8.43
CA PHE A 114 -0.66 5.92 8.05
C PHE A 114 -0.87 4.43 7.72
N ARG A 115 -1.52 3.66 8.59
CA ARG A 115 -1.81 2.24 8.34
C ARG A 115 -2.66 2.01 7.10
N SER A 116 -3.65 2.86 6.89
CA SER A 116 -4.51 2.78 5.73
C SER A 116 -3.76 3.08 4.42
N ARG A 117 -2.73 3.95 4.47
CA ARG A 117 -1.80 4.20 3.36
C ARG A 117 -0.82 3.04 3.18
N LEU A 118 -0.34 2.44 4.27
CA LEU A 118 0.57 1.30 4.24
C LEU A 118 -0.10 0.08 3.60
N LEU A 119 -1.34 -0.22 4.00
CA LEU A 119 -2.15 -1.26 3.37
C LEU A 119 -2.34 -0.99 1.87
N GLN A 120 -2.76 0.23 1.52
CA GLN A 120 -2.98 0.61 0.13
C GLN A 120 -1.72 0.42 -0.70
N PHE A 121 -0.58 0.95 -0.26
CA PHE A 121 0.67 0.83 -0.99
C PHE A 121 1.12 -0.63 -1.12
N SER A 122 1.06 -1.39 -0.01
CA SER A 122 1.45 -2.80 0.02
C SER A 122 0.63 -3.62 -0.96
N LEU A 123 -0.70 -3.46 -0.96
CA LEU A 123 -1.58 -4.13 -1.92
C LEU A 123 -1.24 -3.77 -3.37
N LEU A 124 -1.09 -2.48 -3.68
CA LEU A 124 -0.81 -2.03 -5.05
C LEU A 124 0.54 -2.55 -5.55
N PHE A 125 1.55 -2.52 -4.69
CA PHE A 125 2.89 -2.96 -5.02
C PHE A 125 2.95 -4.48 -5.22
N THR A 126 2.41 -5.26 -4.29
CA THR A 126 2.51 -6.73 -4.32
C THR A 126 1.58 -7.36 -5.38
N HIS A 127 0.40 -6.78 -5.61
CA HIS A 127 -0.55 -7.29 -6.62
C HIS A 127 -0.29 -6.77 -8.04
N ARG A 128 0.71 -5.91 -8.28
CA ARG A 128 0.97 -5.40 -9.64
C ARG A 128 1.21 -6.53 -10.67
N TYR A 129 1.70 -7.66 -10.20
CA TYR A 129 1.96 -8.86 -11.02
C TYR A 129 0.94 -9.98 -10.86
N HIS A 130 -0.18 -9.75 -10.16
CA HIS A 130 -1.21 -10.78 -10.03
C HIS A 130 -1.85 -11.08 -11.39
N PRO A 131 -1.97 -12.36 -11.81
CA PRO A 131 -2.35 -12.71 -13.18
C PRO A 131 -3.80 -12.34 -13.53
N SER A 132 -4.72 -12.37 -12.55
CA SER A 132 -6.17 -12.31 -12.76
C SER A 132 -6.90 -11.19 -12.02
N GLN A 133 -6.26 -10.52 -11.06
CA GLN A 133 -6.91 -9.54 -10.19
C GLN A 133 -6.10 -8.24 -10.20
N THR A 134 -6.80 -7.12 -10.17
CA THR A 134 -6.22 -5.77 -10.10
C THR A 134 -7.04 -4.93 -9.15
N TRP A 135 -6.36 -4.18 -8.27
CA TRP A 135 -7.00 -3.29 -7.28
C TRP A 135 -7.18 -1.85 -7.79
N THR A 136 -6.85 -1.62 -9.06
CA THR A 136 -6.89 -0.32 -9.72
C THR A 136 -7.77 -0.38 -10.95
N ASN A 137 -8.22 0.80 -11.38
CA ASN A 137 -8.94 0.99 -12.62
C ASN A 137 -8.25 2.10 -13.46
N LYS A 138 -8.62 2.20 -14.74
CA LYS A 138 -8.01 3.16 -15.67
C LYS A 138 -8.11 4.60 -15.19
N GLU A 139 -9.22 4.98 -14.57
CA GLU A 139 -9.44 6.33 -14.06
C GLU A 139 -8.53 6.66 -12.88
N SER A 140 -8.39 5.74 -11.92
CA SER A 140 -7.50 5.90 -10.77
C SER A 140 -6.02 6.01 -11.19
N LEU A 141 -5.60 5.22 -12.19
CA LEU A 141 -4.25 5.32 -12.74
C LEU A 141 -4.05 6.62 -13.52
N GLN A 142 -5.06 7.08 -14.25
CA GLN A 142 -4.98 8.37 -14.93
C GLN A 142 -4.79 9.51 -13.94
N ARG A 143 -5.52 9.50 -12.82
CA ARG A 143 -5.32 10.50 -11.75
C ARG A 143 -3.89 10.48 -11.20
N LEU A 144 -3.28 9.29 -11.01
CA LEU A 144 -1.88 9.20 -10.57
C LEU A 144 -0.90 9.75 -11.61
N ARG A 145 -1.17 9.54 -12.92
CA ARG A 145 -0.38 10.13 -14.00
C ARG A 145 -0.48 11.64 -14.00
N ASP A 146 -1.68 12.18 -13.85
CA ASP A 146 -1.91 13.61 -13.82
C ASP A 146 -1.15 14.26 -12.64
N VAL A 147 -1.18 13.65 -11.45
CA VAL A 147 -0.38 14.07 -10.28
C VAL A 147 1.12 14.06 -10.59
N ASN A 148 1.63 12.98 -11.19
CA ASN A 148 3.03 12.86 -11.60
C ASN A 148 3.45 13.93 -12.62
N ASP A 149 2.58 14.24 -13.56
CA ASP A 149 2.82 15.27 -14.58
C ASP A 149 2.80 16.68 -13.99
N SER A 150 1.84 16.98 -13.11
CA SER A 150 1.80 18.25 -12.39
C SER A 150 3.07 18.45 -11.55
N ARG A 151 3.49 17.45 -10.78
CA ARG A 151 4.73 17.52 -9.99
C ARG A 151 5.95 17.75 -10.88
N ARG A 152 6.06 17.02 -11.99
CA ARG A 152 7.15 17.19 -12.96
C ARG A 152 7.21 18.64 -13.45
N GLN A 153 6.08 19.22 -13.87
CA GLN A 153 6.02 20.58 -14.38
C GLN A 153 6.49 21.60 -13.33
N LEU A 154 6.01 21.48 -12.09
CA LEU A 154 6.44 22.36 -10.99
C LEU A 154 7.95 22.26 -10.75
N TRP A 155 8.48 21.04 -10.69
CA TRP A 155 9.91 20.83 -10.48
C TRP A 155 10.76 21.37 -11.63
N GLN A 156 10.33 21.17 -12.89
CA GLN A 156 10.98 21.69 -14.10
C GLN A 156 10.95 23.21 -14.23
N ASN A 157 9.97 23.89 -13.64
CA ASN A 157 9.94 25.35 -13.65
C ASN A 157 11.00 25.95 -12.71
N ALA A 158 11.33 25.23 -11.64
CA ALA A 158 12.30 25.65 -10.64
C ALA A 158 13.75 25.23 -10.95
N HIS A 159 13.89 24.14 -11.68
CA HIS A 159 15.18 23.57 -12.05
C HIS A 159 15.36 23.73 -13.56
N SER A 160 16.54 24.11 -14.01
CA SER A 160 16.95 23.88 -15.39
C SER A 160 17.64 22.52 -15.45
N PRO A 161 16.91 21.39 -15.57
CA PRO A 161 17.58 20.10 -15.62
C PRO A 161 18.46 20.07 -16.87
N ASP A 162 19.71 19.66 -16.68
CA ASP A 162 20.47 19.10 -17.79
C ASP A 162 19.67 17.89 -18.29
N GLU A 163 19.22 17.93 -19.55
CA GLU A 163 18.44 16.83 -20.10
C GLU A 163 19.25 15.53 -19.96
N PRO A 164 18.72 14.50 -19.30
CA PRO A 164 19.41 13.22 -19.24
C PRO A 164 19.49 12.71 -20.68
N ALA A 165 20.69 12.73 -21.25
CA ALA A 165 20.94 12.31 -22.61
C ALA A 165 20.71 10.80 -22.72
N CYS A 166 19.49 10.38 -23.05
CA CYS A 166 19.18 8.99 -23.36
C CYS A 166 19.74 8.69 -24.76
N THR A 167 21.04 8.40 -24.83
CA THR A 167 21.82 8.34 -26.08
C THR A 167 21.66 7.02 -26.84
N LYS A 168 20.49 6.38 -26.78
CA LYS A 168 20.34 5.02 -27.32
C LYS A 168 19.25 4.86 -28.36
N SER A 169 19.59 4.03 -29.33
CA SER A 169 18.64 3.32 -30.17
C SER A 169 17.74 2.40 -29.31
N PRO A 170 16.46 2.25 -29.66
CA PRO A 170 15.57 1.28 -29.01
C PRO A 170 16.22 -0.11 -28.99
N LEU A 171 16.00 -0.85 -27.90
CA LEU A 171 16.46 -2.24 -27.78
C LEU A 171 15.91 -3.07 -28.93
N SER A 172 16.68 -4.08 -29.36
CA SER A 172 16.11 -5.07 -30.27
C SER A 172 15.00 -5.86 -29.56
N ASP A 173 13.97 -6.27 -30.31
CA ASP A 173 12.85 -7.04 -29.76
C ASP A 173 13.31 -8.31 -29.03
N ASN A 174 14.39 -8.94 -29.51
CA ASN A 174 14.95 -10.16 -28.91
C ASN A 174 15.58 -9.91 -27.55
N GLU A 175 16.32 -8.81 -27.37
CA GLU A 175 16.91 -8.43 -26.08
C GLU A 175 15.82 -8.13 -25.06
N LEU A 176 14.79 -7.38 -25.48
CA LEU A 176 13.68 -7.00 -24.60
C LEU A 176 12.89 -8.22 -24.13
N GLU A 177 12.59 -9.17 -25.01
CA GLU A 177 11.92 -10.42 -24.65
C GLU A 177 12.78 -11.31 -23.75
N SER A 178 14.09 -11.35 -23.96
CA SER A 178 15.02 -12.08 -23.08
C SER A 178 14.99 -11.52 -21.66
N VAL A 179 15.08 -10.19 -21.50
CA VAL A 179 15.07 -9.53 -20.19
C VAL A 179 13.72 -9.68 -19.50
N ARG A 180 12.61 -9.48 -20.22
CA ARG A 180 11.26 -9.73 -19.70
C ARG A 180 11.11 -11.16 -19.18
N ARG A 181 11.54 -12.15 -19.96
CA ARG A 181 11.48 -13.57 -19.56
C ARG A 181 12.31 -13.84 -18.31
N ARG A 182 13.52 -13.28 -18.24
CA ARG A 182 14.40 -13.40 -17.06
C ARG A 182 13.72 -12.84 -15.81
N ARG A 183 13.17 -11.62 -15.90
CA ARG A 183 12.44 -10.97 -14.80
C ARG A 183 11.20 -11.76 -14.39
N THR A 184 10.41 -12.23 -15.35
CA THR A 184 9.25 -13.11 -15.09
C THR A 184 9.64 -14.40 -14.37
N THR A 185 10.75 -15.02 -14.78
CA THR A 185 11.26 -16.26 -14.16
C THR A 185 11.77 -16.01 -12.75
N ALA A 186 12.55 -14.95 -12.54
CA ALA A 186 13.09 -14.56 -11.24
C ALA A 186 11.98 -14.24 -10.23
N LEU A 187 10.89 -13.63 -10.71
CA LEU A 187 9.70 -13.34 -9.90
C LEU A 187 8.76 -14.55 -9.71
N GLY A 188 9.08 -15.70 -10.31
CA GLY A 188 8.24 -16.90 -10.28
C GLY A 188 6.82 -16.63 -10.81
N LEU A 189 6.65 -15.74 -11.78
CA LEU A 189 5.32 -15.44 -12.33
C LEU A 189 4.84 -16.60 -13.22
N PRO A 190 3.51 -16.81 -13.32
CA PRO A 190 2.95 -17.81 -14.23
C PRO A 190 3.41 -17.60 -15.67
N SER A 191 3.58 -18.68 -16.43
CA SER A 191 4.02 -18.63 -17.84
C SER A 191 3.07 -17.86 -18.76
N SER A 192 1.80 -17.73 -18.37
CA SER A 192 0.79 -16.91 -19.05
C SER A 192 0.93 -15.41 -18.77
N PHE A 193 1.78 -15.02 -17.82
CA PHE A 193 1.98 -13.62 -17.45
C PHE A 193 2.85 -12.91 -18.47
N ARG A 194 2.42 -11.70 -18.85
CA ARG A 194 3.05 -10.87 -19.89
C ARG A 194 3.33 -9.49 -19.31
N LEU A 195 4.61 -9.15 -19.14
CA LEU A 195 5.07 -7.87 -18.55
C LEU A 195 4.72 -6.67 -19.44
N ASP A 196 4.74 -6.86 -20.76
CA ASP A 196 4.38 -5.87 -21.76
C ASP A 196 2.90 -5.44 -21.72
N MET A 197 2.06 -6.24 -21.09
CA MET A 197 0.60 -6.00 -20.99
C MET A 197 0.17 -5.35 -19.68
N CYS A 198 1.11 -4.92 -18.82
CA CYS A 198 0.78 -4.35 -17.52
C CYS A 198 -0.09 -3.08 -17.63
N SER A 199 0.28 -2.15 -18.50
CA SER A 199 -0.45 -0.88 -18.69
C SER A 199 -1.88 -1.07 -19.19
N GLU A 200 -2.11 -2.05 -20.07
CA GLU A 200 -3.43 -2.31 -20.66
C GLU A 200 -4.43 -2.93 -19.68
N ARG A 201 -3.92 -3.72 -18.72
CA ARG A 201 -4.74 -4.41 -17.71
C ARG A 201 -5.06 -3.54 -16.51
N GLY A 202 -4.77 -2.24 -16.57
CA GLY A 202 -5.02 -1.33 -15.45
C GLY A 202 -4.16 -1.67 -14.23
N ARG A 203 -2.94 -2.17 -14.43
CA ARG A 203 -1.97 -2.41 -13.34
C ARG A 203 -1.06 -1.19 -13.20
N PRO A 204 -0.73 -0.79 -11.96
CA PRO A 204 0.16 0.34 -11.75
C PRO A 204 1.60 -0.04 -12.10
N SER A 205 2.26 0.84 -12.84
CA SER A 205 3.71 0.88 -13.02
C SER A 205 4.39 1.40 -11.75
N LEU A 206 5.68 1.14 -11.59
CA LEU A 206 6.45 1.70 -10.48
C LEU A 206 6.45 3.24 -10.47
N HIS A 207 6.45 3.86 -11.66
CA HIS A 207 6.37 5.32 -11.78
C HIS A 207 5.07 5.88 -11.18
N GLU A 208 3.95 5.19 -11.35
CA GLU A 208 2.66 5.58 -10.76
C GLU A 208 2.61 5.33 -9.24
N LEU A 209 3.40 4.38 -8.72
CA LEU A 209 3.47 4.07 -7.29
C LEU A 209 4.42 4.98 -6.49
N LEU A 210 5.40 5.61 -7.13
CA LEU A 210 6.37 6.48 -6.46
C LEU A 210 5.74 7.57 -5.57
N PRO A 211 4.71 8.33 -5.99
CA PRO A 211 4.11 9.34 -5.12
C PRO A 211 3.44 8.71 -3.90
N LEU A 212 2.81 7.54 -4.06
CA LEU A 212 2.17 6.84 -2.96
C LEU A 212 3.20 6.34 -1.94
N PHE A 213 4.37 5.91 -2.39
CA PHE A 213 5.50 5.58 -1.50
C PHE A 213 5.96 6.79 -0.69
N VAL A 214 6.17 7.93 -1.37
CA VAL A 214 6.59 9.19 -0.73
C VAL A 214 5.53 9.71 0.25
N GLU A 215 4.25 9.66 -0.11
CA GLU A 215 3.16 10.02 0.80
C GLU A 215 3.06 9.09 2.01
N LEU A 216 3.27 7.79 1.83
CA LEU A 216 3.31 6.82 2.92
C LEU A 216 4.44 7.14 3.91
N THR A 217 5.65 7.38 3.42
CA THR A 217 6.81 7.65 4.28
C THR A 217 6.71 9.02 4.94
N ALA A 218 6.08 10.01 4.28
CA ALA A 218 5.77 11.29 4.90
C ALA A 218 4.71 11.14 6.01
N ALA A 219 3.70 10.28 5.80
CA ALA A 219 2.74 9.93 6.83
C ALA A 219 3.41 9.22 8.02
N ARG A 220 4.42 8.37 7.78
CA ARG A 220 5.23 7.77 8.86
C ARG A 220 5.96 8.82 9.68
N ALA A 221 6.59 9.79 9.02
CA ALA A 221 7.29 10.90 9.67
C ALA A 221 6.33 11.84 10.44
N ASN A 222 5.02 11.79 10.18
CA ASN A 222 4.01 12.58 10.88
C ASN A 222 3.53 11.96 12.20
N LEU A 223 3.97 10.75 12.56
CA LEU A 223 3.48 10.07 13.75
C LEU A 223 4.03 10.64 15.08
N GLY A 224 5.06 11.49 15.01
CA GLY A 224 5.60 12.20 16.18
C GLY A 224 6.49 11.34 17.09
N ASP A 225 6.98 10.21 16.58
CA ASP A 225 7.85 9.24 17.26
C ASP A 225 9.30 9.31 16.75
N ASP A 226 9.75 10.52 16.38
CA ASP A 226 11.11 10.84 15.91
C ASP A 226 11.61 10.05 14.68
N TRP A 227 10.74 9.30 13.99
CA TRP A 227 11.13 8.65 12.74
C TRP A 227 11.53 9.69 11.69
N GLN A 228 12.73 9.58 11.16
CA GLN A 228 13.26 10.44 10.10
C GLN A 228 13.86 9.60 8.97
N PRO A 229 13.81 10.11 7.71
CA PRO A 229 14.54 9.52 6.60
C PRO A 229 16.03 9.33 6.92
N THR A 230 16.51 8.09 6.80
CA THR A 230 17.93 7.74 6.94
C THR A 230 18.63 7.72 5.58
N SER A 231 19.96 7.61 5.59
CA SER A 231 20.74 7.36 4.37
C SER A 231 20.21 6.15 3.60
N ASP A 232 19.97 5.04 4.29
CA ASP A 232 19.42 3.80 3.71
C ASP A 232 18.05 4.01 3.09
N TRP A 233 17.22 4.90 3.66
CA TRP A 233 15.93 5.25 3.06
C TRP A 233 16.11 6.04 1.75
N PHE A 234 17.01 7.03 1.72
CA PHE A 234 17.29 7.77 0.48
C PHE A 234 17.86 6.86 -0.60
N GLU A 235 18.70 5.90 -0.22
CA GLU A 235 19.22 4.85 -1.09
C GLU A 235 18.07 4.01 -1.67
N LEU A 236 17.16 3.50 -0.81
CA LEU A 236 15.97 2.75 -1.26
C LEU A 236 15.07 3.60 -2.19
N ALA A 237 14.86 4.88 -1.89
CA ALA A 237 14.11 5.78 -2.75
C ALA A 237 14.77 5.97 -4.12
N GLY A 238 16.10 6.11 -4.15
CA GLY A 238 16.87 6.16 -5.38
C GLY A 238 16.80 4.86 -6.20
N GLN A 239 16.91 3.70 -5.55
CA GLN A 239 16.71 2.38 -6.17
C GLN A 239 15.32 2.24 -6.76
N PHE A 240 14.28 2.70 -6.05
CA PHE A 240 12.91 2.70 -6.57
C PHE A 240 12.82 3.52 -7.86
N MET A 241 13.35 4.74 -7.88
CA MET A 241 13.34 5.58 -9.07
C MET A 241 14.10 4.95 -10.24
N LEU A 242 15.27 4.34 -9.99
CA LEU A 242 16.01 3.59 -11.00
C LEU A 242 15.17 2.42 -11.54
N GLN A 243 14.57 1.62 -10.67
CA GLN A 243 13.71 0.51 -11.07
C GLN A 243 12.47 0.98 -11.81
N ALA A 244 11.92 2.15 -11.51
CA ALA A 244 10.82 2.74 -12.25
C ALA A 244 11.22 3.11 -13.69
N VAL A 245 12.44 3.61 -13.90
CA VAL A 245 12.97 3.84 -15.25
C VAL A 245 13.14 2.52 -16.00
N ILE A 246 13.70 1.50 -15.35
CA ILE A 246 13.88 0.17 -15.94
C ILE A 246 12.52 -0.44 -16.31
N ASP A 247 11.55 -0.38 -15.40
CA ASP A 247 10.18 -0.87 -15.58
C ASP A 247 9.51 -0.20 -16.80
N ARG A 248 9.65 1.12 -16.96
CA ARG A 248 9.15 1.82 -18.15
C ARG A 248 9.81 1.37 -19.44
N HIS A 249 11.13 1.18 -19.47
CA HIS A 249 11.79 0.63 -20.66
C HIS A 249 11.30 -0.78 -21.00
N LEU A 250 11.06 -1.62 -19.98
CA LEU A 250 10.55 -2.97 -20.20
C LEU A 250 9.11 -2.99 -20.70
N VAL A 251 8.30 -1.98 -20.37
CA VAL A 251 6.89 -1.91 -20.81
C VAL A 251 6.77 -1.14 -22.14
N ASP A 252 7.27 0.09 -22.18
CA ASP A 252 7.07 1.07 -23.25
C ASP A 252 8.13 0.97 -24.38
N ARG A 253 9.11 0.05 -24.27
CA ARG A 253 10.28 -0.14 -25.17
C ARG A 253 11.29 1.00 -25.17
N GLU A 254 10.87 2.20 -24.82
CA GLU A 254 11.70 3.40 -24.67
C GLU A 254 11.29 4.16 -23.41
N CYS A 255 12.24 4.82 -22.76
CA CYS A 255 11.97 5.77 -21.69
C CYS A 255 12.40 7.15 -22.18
N GLN A 256 11.42 7.99 -22.45
CA GLN A 256 11.68 9.35 -22.92
C GLN A 256 12.38 10.17 -21.81
N PRO A 257 13.26 11.13 -22.15
CA PRO A 257 13.92 11.99 -21.16
C PRO A 257 12.93 12.66 -20.20
N ALA A 258 11.76 13.07 -20.70
CA ALA A 258 10.68 13.64 -19.88
C ALA A 258 10.15 12.66 -18.80
N ALA A 259 10.12 11.36 -19.09
CA ALA A 259 9.70 10.34 -18.12
C ALA A 259 10.76 10.13 -17.04
N ILE A 260 12.05 10.15 -17.41
CA ILE A 260 13.16 10.10 -16.45
C ILE A 260 13.09 11.33 -15.51
N ILE A 261 12.90 12.52 -16.07
CA ILE A 261 12.72 13.74 -15.27
C ILE A 261 11.51 13.61 -14.34
N SER A 262 10.37 13.09 -14.83
CA SER A 262 9.18 12.87 -13.98
C SER A 262 9.46 11.94 -12.79
N ILE A 263 10.22 10.87 -13.03
CA ILE A 263 10.55 9.87 -12.01
C ILE A 263 11.47 10.45 -10.93
N PHE A 264 12.43 11.29 -11.31
CA PHE A 264 13.39 11.91 -10.38
C PHE A 264 12.98 13.30 -9.88
N ALA A 265 11.80 13.81 -10.28
CA ALA A 265 11.25 15.10 -9.85
C ALA A 265 10.70 15.03 -8.40
N PHE A 266 11.59 14.71 -7.46
CA PHE A 266 11.34 14.75 -6.02
C PHE A 266 12.41 15.61 -5.34
N GLY A 267 11.98 16.57 -4.52
CA GLY A 267 12.86 17.52 -3.86
C GLY A 267 12.25 18.91 -3.78
N SER A 268 13.06 19.95 -3.94
CA SER A 268 12.61 21.34 -3.90
C SER A 268 11.82 21.66 -5.17
N VAL A 269 10.81 22.51 -5.06
CA VAL A 269 10.09 23.07 -6.21
C VAL A 269 10.38 24.57 -6.38
N GLY A 270 11.42 25.10 -5.73
CA GLY A 270 11.89 26.48 -5.85
C GLY A 270 10.92 27.58 -5.40
N ALA A 271 9.64 27.25 -5.19
CA ALA A 271 8.62 28.13 -4.65
C ALA A 271 8.46 27.94 -3.14
N GLU A 272 8.04 28.98 -2.44
CA GLU A 272 7.55 28.87 -1.06
C GLU A 272 6.27 28.04 -0.99
N ARG A 273 5.87 27.64 0.21
CA ARG A 273 4.68 26.83 0.42
C ARG A 273 3.42 27.64 0.11
N GLU A 274 2.59 27.15 -0.81
CA GLU A 274 1.29 27.76 -1.13
C GLU A 274 0.11 27.07 -0.41
N ASP A 275 -0.93 27.85 -0.12
CA ASP A 275 -2.18 27.33 0.43
C ASP A 275 -2.91 26.50 -0.64
N GLY A 276 -3.03 25.20 -0.41
CA GLY A 276 -3.67 24.26 -1.35
C GLY A 276 -2.70 23.41 -2.17
N GLU A 277 -1.40 23.40 -1.83
CA GLU A 277 -0.46 22.42 -2.39
C GLU A 277 -0.96 20.98 -2.23
N GLY A 278 -0.76 20.17 -3.27
CA GLY A 278 -1.12 18.75 -3.28
C GLY A 278 -0.47 17.97 -2.14
N THR A 279 -1.10 16.85 -1.76
CA THR A 279 -0.56 15.95 -0.72
C THR A 279 0.80 15.39 -1.09
N ASP A 280 1.04 15.17 -2.38
CA ASP A 280 2.29 14.66 -2.93
C ASP A 280 3.42 15.70 -2.80
N ILE A 281 3.15 16.97 -3.11
CA ILE A 281 4.12 18.07 -2.96
C ILE A 281 4.45 18.29 -1.47
N THR A 282 3.44 18.29 -0.61
CA THR A 282 3.62 18.42 0.84
C THR A 282 4.48 17.27 1.39
N ALA A 283 4.21 16.03 0.97
CA ALA A 283 4.98 14.86 1.37
C ALA A 283 6.44 14.93 0.89
N MET A 284 6.63 15.31 -0.37
CA MET A 284 7.95 15.49 -0.97
C MET A 284 8.79 16.54 -0.23
N ARG A 285 8.24 17.74 0.02
CA ARG A 285 8.96 18.80 0.75
C ARG A 285 9.39 18.31 2.14
N ARG A 286 8.51 17.59 2.84
CA ARG A 286 8.80 17.07 4.20
C ARG A 286 9.99 16.10 4.23
N LEU A 287 10.13 15.25 3.21
CA LEU A 287 11.12 14.17 3.21
C LEU A 287 12.45 14.57 2.56
N PHE A 288 12.41 15.45 1.56
CA PHE A 288 13.56 15.74 0.71
C PHE A 288 14.11 17.16 0.88
N CYS A 289 13.41 18.05 1.59
CA CYS A 289 13.85 19.43 1.83
C CYS A 289 14.15 19.67 3.31
N ARG A 290 14.88 20.75 3.60
CA ARG A 290 15.13 21.17 4.98
C ARG A 290 13.85 21.69 5.62
N GLU A 291 13.60 21.30 6.87
CA GLU A 291 12.37 21.61 7.61
C GLU A 291 12.03 23.11 7.66
N ASN A 292 13.05 23.96 7.80
CA ASN A 292 12.89 25.42 7.87
C ASN A 292 13.13 26.15 6.54
N GLN A 293 13.48 25.42 5.48
CA GLN A 293 13.84 25.99 4.17
C GLN A 293 13.30 25.07 3.08
N PRO A 294 11.99 25.16 2.75
CA PRO A 294 11.32 24.23 1.83
C PRO A 294 11.77 24.41 0.37
N THR A 295 12.59 25.42 0.11
CA THR A 295 13.26 25.70 -1.16
C THR A 295 14.65 25.06 -1.26
N GLU A 296 15.22 24.54 -0.16
CA GLU A 296 16.52 23.88 -0.14
C GLU A 296 16.39 22.36 0.07
N GLU A 297 16.95 21.60 -0.87
CA GLU A 297 17.02 20.13 -0.77
C GLU A 297 18.05 19.67 0.25
N LEU A 298 17.82 18.49 0.83
CA LEU A 298 18.82 17.82 1.63
C LEU A 298 20.04 17.47 0.77
N PRO A 299 21.28 17.82 1.21
CA PRO A 299 22.49 17.56 0.43
C PRO A 299 22.70 16.08 0.09
N GLU A 300 22.35 15.21 1.04
CA GLU A 300 22.41 13.75 0.87
C GLU A 300 21.48 13.26 -0.24
N TRP A 301 20.21 13.68 -0.19
CA TRP A 301 19.25 13.37 -1.25
C TRP A 301 19.74 13.86 -2.62
N THR A 302 20.23 15.10 -2.67
CA THR A 302 20.78 15.68 -3.90
C THR A 302 21.91 14.83 -4.48
N ALA A 303 22.82 14.33 -3.63
CA ALA A 303 23.94 13.49 -4.04
C ALA A 303 23.46 12.12 -4.57
N ILE A 304 22.54 11.47 -3.85
CA ILE A 304 21.97 10.17 -4.22
C ILE A 304 21.20 10.27 -5.54
N ARG A 305 20.32 11.27 -5.67
CA ARG A 305 19.56 11.54 -6.90
C ARG A 305 20.48 11.71 -8.10
N ARG A 306 21.54 12.52 -7.99
CA ARG A 306 22.53 12.70 -9.07
C ARG A 306 23.30 11.41 -9.40
N ARG A 307 23.57 10.55 -8.41
CA ARG A 307 24.22 9.25 -8.65
C ARG A 307 23.30 8.35 -9.48
N TYR A 308 22.05 8.17 -9.07
CA TYR A 308 21.09 7.34 -9.80
C TYR A 308 20.73 7.88 -11.20
N ILE A 309 20.62 9.20 -11.38
CA ILE A 309 20.44 9.78 -12.72
C ILE A 309 21.63 9.46 -13.63
N ARG A 310 22.86 9.50 -13.10
CA ARG A 310 24.06 9.11 -13.86
C ARG A 310 24.07 7.62 -14.18
N GLU A 311 23.65 6.77 -13.25
CA GLU A 311 23.50 5.33 -13.49
C GLU A 311 22.49 5.08 -14.61
N VAL A 312 21.33 5.76 -14.60
CA VAL A 312 20.33 5.72 -15.67
C VAL A 312 20.92 6.14 -17.02
N ALA A 313 21.71 7.20 -17.06
CA ALA A 313 22.38 7.63 -18.30
C ALA A 313 23.49 6.64 -18.75
N ALA A 314 24.12 5.95 -17.78
CA ALA A 314 25.18 4.98 -18.02
C ALA A 314 24.66 3.57 -18.33
N ILE A 315 23.36 3.33 -18.24
CA ILE A 315 22.70 2.12 -18.71
C ILE A 315 23.26 1.82 -20.10
N ARG A 316 23.93 0.69 -20.34
CA ARG A 316 24.47 0.28 -21.67
C ARG A 316 23.72 -0.90 -22.27
N THR A 317 23.42 -1.90 -21.46
CA THR A 317 22.56 -3.04 -21.79
C THR A 317 21.71 -3.36 -20.57
N PHE A 318 20.45 -3.79 -20.78
CA PHE A 318 19.56 -4.16 -19.66
C PHE A 318 20.06 -5.37 -18.89
N GLU A 319 20.79 -6.28 -19.53
CA GLU A 319 21.40 -7.41 -18.84
C GLU A 319 22.36 -6.95 -17.75
N LYS A 320 23.25 -6.02 -18.07
CA LYS A 320 24.21 -5.49 -17.09
C LYS A 320 23.52 -4.77 -15.94
N ILE A 321 22.39 -4.10 -16.20
CA ILE A 321 21.65 -3.37 -15.16
C ILE A 321 20.84 -4.29 -14.27
N GLU A 322 20.25 -5.35 -14.82
CA GLU A 322 19.62 -6.38 -13.99
C GLU A 322 20.66 -7.10 -13.11
N ASP A 323 21.89 -7.24 -13.61
CA ASP A 323 23.01 -7.80 -12.83
C ASP A 323 23.51 -6.82 -11.75
N ASP A 324 23.67 -5.53 -12.09
CA ASP A 324 24.16 -4.49 -11.17
C ASP A 324 23.06 -3.99 -10.20
N HIS A 325 21.79 -4.08 -10.60
CA HIS A 325 20.61 -3.60 -9.88
C HIS A 325 19.44 -4.59 -10.03
N SER A 326 19.52 -5.69 -9.28
CA SER A 326 18.51 -6.74 -9.27
C SER A 326 17.14 -6.21 -8.85
N TYR A 327 16.11 -6.46 -9.67
CA TYR A 327 14.73 -6.13 -9.29
C TYR A 327 14.26 -6.95 -8.08
N ILE A 328 14.76 -8.17 -7.91
CA ILE A 328 14.40 -9.05 -6.79
C ILE A 328 14.92 -8.46 -5.48
N GLU A 329 16.19 -8.05 -5.45
CA GLU A 329 16.79 -7.43 -4.28
C GLU A 329 16.07 -6.12 -3.91
N PHE A 330 15.77 -5.28 -4.90
CA PHE A 330 14.95 -4.08 -4.69
C PHE A 330 13.59 -4.43 -4.07
N GLN A 331 12.89 -5.43 -4.61
CA GLN A 331 11.58 -5.83 -4.11
C GLN A 331 11.66 -6.37 -2.68
N GLU A 332 12.65 -7.18 -2.36
CA GLU A 332 12.88 -7.71 -1.01
C GLU A 332 13.20 -6.59 -0.03
N ASN A 333 14.09 -5.66 -0.39
CA ASN A 333 14.43 -4.49 0.43
C ASN A 333 13.21 -3.61 0.68
N LEU A 334 12.41 -3.34 -0.36
CA LEU A 334 11.19 -2.55 -0.20
C LEU A 334 10.15 -3.26 0.68
N LEU A 335 9.91 -4.56 0.48
CA LEU A 335 8.99 -5.33 1.32
C LEU A 335 9.46 -5.39 2.79
N SER A 336 10.76 -5.61 3.00
CA SER A 336 11.35 -5.58 4.35
C SER A 336 11.19 -4.21 5.00
N PHE A 337 11.35 -3.13 4.24
CA PHE A 337 11.09 -1.78 4.73
C PHE A 337 9.62 -1.57 5.09
N LEU A 338 8.67 -2.01 4.25
CA LEU A 338 7.23 -1.90 4.53
C LEU A 338 6.82 -2.74 5.77
N GLN A 339 7.38 -3.93 5.92
CA GLN A 339 7.19 -4.76 7.11
C GLN A 339 7.74 -4.07 8.36
N HIS A 340 8.95 -3.49 8.29
CA HIS A 340 9.50 -2.71 9.39
C HIS A 340 8.63 -1.51 9.75
N LEU A 341 8.06 -0.82 8.75
CA LEU A 341 7.10 0.26 8.98
C LEU A 341 5.82 -0.23 9.67
N HIS A 342 5.34 -1.44 9.35
CA HIS A 342 4.20 -2.06 10.01
C HIS A 342 4.50 -2.39 11.48
N ASP A 343 5.63 -3.07 11.72
CA ASP A 343 6.01 -3.61 13.03
C ASP A 343 6.49 -2.53 14.01
N SER A 344 7.04 -1.42 13.51
CA SER A 344 7.54 -0.31 14.33
C SER A 344 6.44 0.60 14.90
N THR A 345 5.16 0.37 14.57
CA THR A 345 4.05 1.17 15.11
C THR A 345 3.31 0.45 16.24
N VAL A 346 2.85 1.23 17.23
CA VAL A 346 2.08 0.72 18.38
C VAL A 346 0.81 0.01 17.90
N LYS A 347 0.68 -1.30 18.11
CA LYS A 347 -0.45 -2.12 17.64
C LYS A 347 -1.84 -1.51 17.96
N PRO A 348 -2.87 -1.68 17.11
CA PRO A 348 -4.22 -1.25 17.44
C PRO A 348 -4.73 -1.90 18.73
N ASP A 349 -5.57 -1.19 19.47
CA ASP A 349 -6.10 -1.66 20.77
C ASP A 349 -6.78 -3.02 20.69
N LEU A 350 -7.57 -3.28 19.63
CA LEU A 350 -8.23 -4.57 19.44
C LEU A 350 -7.23 -5.72 19.20
N VAL A 351 -6.07 -5.44 18.59
CA VAL A 351 -4.99 -6.44 18.43
C VAL A 351 -4.33 -6.72 19.78
N GLN A 352 -4.08 -5.67 20.57
CA GLN A 352 -3.52 -5.80 21.91
C GLN A 352 -4.43 -6.62 22.84
N VAL A 353 -5.75 -6.42 22.74
CA VAL A 353 -6.77 -7.21 23.44
C VAL A 353 -6.79 -8.66 22.94
N GLU A 354 -6.76 -8.89 21.62
CA GLU A 354 -6.68 -10.23 21.01
C GLU A 354 -5.44 -11.01 21.51
N GLU A 355 -4.30 -10.33 21.64
CA GLU A 355 -3.04 -10.91 22.12
C GLU A 355 -2.95 -11.01 23.66
N GLY A 356 -3.87 -10.37 24.39
CA GLY A 356 -3.87 -10.30 25.85
C GLY A 356 -2.72 -9.48 26.43
N ARG A 357 -2.11 -8.57 25.65
CA ARG A 357 -0.97 -7.73 26.03
C ARG A 357 -1.29 -6.28 25.73
N ILE A 358 -1.62 -5.52 26.77
CA ILE A 358 -2.06 -4.14 26.62
C ILE A 358 -0.89 -3.20 26.89
N ASN A 359 -0.66 -2.30 25.96
CA ASN A 359 0.31 -1.23 26.01
C ASN A 359 -0.42 0.11 26.16
N ILE A 360 -0.14 0.83 27.23
CA ILE A 360 -0.67 2.18 27.49
C ILE A 360 0.50 3.15 27.38
N ASP A 361 0.45 4.04 26.39
CA ASP A 361 1.45 5.11 26.17
C ASP A 361 2.90 4.61 26.09
N GLY A 362 3.12 3.45 25.46
CA GLY A 362 4.45 2.84 25.31
C GLY A 362 4.86 1.94 26.47
N ASN A 363 4.08 1.86 27.54
CA ASN A 363 4.32 0.96 28.67
C ASN A 363 3.45 -0.30 28.57
N GLU A 364 4.08 -1.44 28.28
CA GLU A 364 3.41 -2.74 28.29
C GLU A 364 3.05 -3.12 29.73
N LEU A 365 1.75 -3.31 29.98
CA LEU A 365 1.26 -3.83 31.25
C LEU A 365 1.72 -5.28 31.43
N SER A 366 1.99 -5.70 32.66
CA SER A 366 2.31 -7.11 32.91
C SER A 366 1.16 -8.00 32.44
N GLU A 367 1.45 -9.26 32.08
CA GLU A 367 0.43 -10.22 31.60
C GLU A 367 -0.74 -10.36 32.59
N LYS A 368 -0.45 -10.25 33.91
CA LYS A 368 -1.46 -10.27 34.96
C LYS A 368 -2.34 -9.01 34.93
N GLU A 369 -1.73 -7.84 34.81
CA GLU A 369 -2.45 -6.55 34.75
C GLU A 369 -3.28 -6.43 33.46
N SER A 370 -2.73 -6.86 32.33
CA SER A 370 -3.44 -6.92 31.04
C SER A 370 -4.67 -7.82 31.13
N ARG A 371 -4.54 -9.03 31.70
CA ARG A 371 -5.67 -9.96 31.89
C ARG A 371 -6.70 -9.45 32.88
N ASP A 372 -6.27 -8.83 33.98
CA ASP A 372 -7.18 -8.25 34.95
C ASP A 372 -7.93 -7.04 34.37
N MET A 373 -7.28 -6.27 33.49
CA MET A 373 -7.90 -5.16 32.76
C MET A 373 -8.93 -5.65 31.73
N ILE A 374 -8.60 -6.66 30.92
CA ILE A 374 -9.56 -7.30 30.00
C ILE A 374 -10.77 -7.88 30.76
N ARG A 375 -10.54 -8.51 31.92
CA ARG A 375 -11.63 -8.99 32.79
C ARG A 375 -12.51 -7.87 33.33
N ARG A 376 -11.95 -6.69 33.59
CA ARG A 376 -12.70 -5.51 34.05
C ARG A 376 -13.52 -4.88 32.92
N MET A 377 -13.07 -5.00 31.67
CA MET A 377 -13.77 -4.49 30.48
C MET A 377 -15.05 -5.27 30.14
N ARG A 378 -15.29 -6.46 30.71
CA ARG A 378 -16.49 -7.31 30.52
C ARG A 378 -16.96 -7.36 29.05
N LEU A 379 -16.14 -7.97 28.19
CA LEU A 379 -16.62 -8.68 27.01
C LEU A 379 -17.43 -9.92 27.42
#